data_AF-A0A395IK84-F1
#
_entry.id   AF-A0A395IK84-F1
#
_cell.length_a   1.000
_cell.length_b   1.000
_cell.length_c   1.000
_cell.angle_alpha   90.00
_cell.angle_beta   90.00
_cell.angle_gamma   90.00
#
_symmetry.space_group_name_H-M   'P 1'
#
loop_
_entity.id
_entity.type
_entity.pdbx_description
1 polymer ?
#
loop_
_entity_poly.entity_id
_entity_poly.type
_entity_poly.pdbx_seq_one_letter_code
_entity_poly.pdbx_strand_id
1 'polypeptide(L)'
;MISRLLIFGSVFSSSGIDTYGYTPTSTTKPISTWPTLQTLITANTRLVTFIASIDYDSTYPYLLPEFTYVFETYFGVLSLDAFNCTLQRPTSVDSASAAVSSNYMGLVNHFADSAQSFGIIVPDVGSIATTNSPDANTEGALGTQAEQCKKEWGVKPTFILVDFFNVGPSIETADSLNGVLGATTGRTKC
;
A
#
# COMPACT_ATOMS: atom_id res chain seq x y z
N MET A 1 -7.41 -4.17 -29.09
CA MET A 1 -7.05 -4.34 -27.67
C MET A 1 -7.66 -3.16 -26.93
N ILE A 2 -8.75 -3.34 -26.18
CA ILE A 2 -9.29 -2.25 -25.36
C ILE A 2 -8.28 -2.04 -24.22
N SER A 3 -7.73 -0.84 -24.10
CA SER A 3 -6.84 -0.51 -22.98
C SER A 3 -7.58 -0.82 -21.67
N ARG A 4 -6.95 -1.52 -20.73
CA ARG A 4 -7.55 -1.83 -19.41
C ARG A 4 -8.05 -0.56 -18.71
N LEU A 5 -7.41 0.57 -18.99
CA LEU A 5 -7.81 1.87 -18.48
C LEU A 5 -9.18 2.32 -18.98
N LEU A 6 -9.55 2.04 -20.24
CA LEU A 6 -10.88 2.38 -20.76
C LEU A 6 -11.98 1.65 -19.97
N ILE A 7 -11.71 0.43 -19.52
CA ILE A 7 -12.64 -0.33 -18.68
C ILE A 7 -12.79 0.37 -17.32
N PHE A 8 -11.69 0.64 -16.62
CA PHE A 8 -11.74 1.31 -15.32
C PHE A 8 -12.37 2.70 -15.40
N GLY A 9 -11.92 3.54 -16.34
CA GLY A 9 -12.43 4.90 -16.52
C GLY A 9 -13.92 4.93 -16.82
N SER A 10 -14.41 4.05 -17.69
CA SER A 10 -15.86 3.96 -17.98
C SER A 10 -16.69 3.57 -16.75
N VAL A 11 -16.20 2.64 -15.93
CA VAL A 11 -16.88 2.22 -14.69
C VAL A 11 -16.88 3.35 -13.67
N PHE A 12 -15.74 4.03 -13.48
CA PHE A 12 -15.64 5.20 -12.59
C PHE A 12 -16.63 6.29 -12.96
N SER A 13 -16.67 6.70 -14.24
CA SER A 13 -17.62 7.70 -14.71
C SER A 13 -19.07 7.24 -14.63
N SER A 14 -19.37 5.98 -14.95
CA SER A 14 -20.75 5.47 -14.85
C SER A 14 -21.29 5.45 -13.41
N SER A 15 -20.40 5.26 -12.42
CA SER A 15 -20.75 5.30 -11.01
C SER A 15 -20.84 6.72 -10.43
N GLY A 16 -20.26 7.71 -11.12
CA GLY A 16 -20.09 9.09 -10.64
C GLY A 16 -18.98 9.27 -9.60
N ILE A 17 -18.23 8.22 -9.25
CA ILE A 17 -17.16 8.31 -8.25
C ILE A 17 -15.97 9.16 -8.74
N ASP A 18 -15.83 9.31 -10.06
CA ASP A 18 -14.82 10.17 -10.70
C ASP A 18 -14.93 11.64 -10.30
N THR A 19 -16.12 12.09 -9.90
CA THR A 19 -16.35 13.42 -9.31
C THR A 19 -15.46 13.67 -8.09
N TYR A 20 -15.02 12.61 -7.40
CA TYR A 20 -14.14 12.69 -6.23
C TYR A 20 -12.66 12.42 -6.55
N GLY A 21 -12.31 12.13 -7.80
CA GLY A 21 -10.96 11.76 -8.20
C GLY A 21 -9.97 12.93 -8.12
N TYR A 22 -8.88 12.74 -7.39
CA TYR A 22 -7.77 13.68 -7.34
C TYR A 22 -6.81 13.49 -8.51
N THR A 23 -6.45 14.60 -9.17
CA THR A 23 -5.37 14.63 -10.17
C THR A 23 -4.13 15.28 -9.56
N PRO A 24 -2.98 14.59 -9.51
CA PRO A 24 -1.73 15.12 -8.97
C PRO A 24 -1.10 16.17 -9.90
N THR A 25 -0.21 16.99 -9.33
CA THR A 25 0.54 18.02 -10.07
C THR A 25 1.55 17.46 -11.06
N SER A 26 1.88 16.17 -10.95
CA SER A 26 2.69 15.43 -11.92
C SER A 26 2.08 14.07 -12.18
N THR A 27 2.04 13.67 -13.46
CA THR A 27 1.48 12.40 -13.95
C THR A 27 2.54 11.41 -14.45
N THR A 28 3.81 11.80 -14.36
CA THR A 28 4.94 11.04 -14.95
C THR A 28 6.03 10.69 -13.94
N LYS A 29 5.93 11.19 -12.70
CA LYS A 29 6.89 10.93 -11.62
C LYS A 29 6.23 11.16 -10.25
N PRO A 30 6.84 10.65 -9.16
CA PRO A 30 6.37 10.93 -7.82
C PRO A 30 6.36 12.43 -7.51
N ILE A 31 5.44 12.84 -6.63
CA ILE A 31 5.33 14.21 -6.13
C ILE A 31 5.83 14.27 -4.69
N SER A 32 6.57 15.34 -4.36
CA SER A 32 7.16 15.51 -3.02
C SER A 32 6.15 15.88 -1.94
N THR A 33 4.99 16.43 -2.33
CA THR A 33 4.00 16.90 -1.37
C THR A 33 2.61 16.58 -1.87
N TRP A 34 1.96 15.64 -1.18
CA TRP A 34 0.55 15.34 -1.37
C TRP A 34 -0.33 16.39 -0.67
N PRO A 35 -1.51 16.70 -1.21
CA PRO A 35 -2.45 17.61 -0.57
C PRO A 35 -2.93 17.06 0.79
N THR A 36 -3.27 17.97 1.70
CA THR A 36 -3.88 17.57 2.97
C THR A 36 -5.29 17.02 2.74
N LEU A 37 -5.80 16.21 3.67
CA LEU A 37 -7.19 15.77 3.63
C LEU A 37 -8.18 16.94 3.56
N GLN A 38 -7.91 18.03 4.29
CA GLN A 38 -8.76 19.22 4.24
C GLN A 38 -8.77 19.86 2.84
N THR A 39 -7.61 19.94 2.18
CA THR A 39 -7.51 20.42 0.79
C THR A 39 -8.35 19.55 -0.15
N LEU A 40 -8.23 18.22 -0.04
CA LEU A 40 -8.99 17.28 -0.85
C LEU A 40 -10.52 17.37 -0.59
N ILE A 41 -10.93 17.53 0.67
CA ILE A 41 -12.34 17.72 1.04
C ILE A 41 -12.88 19.03 0.44
N THR A 42 -12.16 20.14 0.63
CA THR A 42 -12.57 21.46 0.11
C THR A 42 -12.68 21.46 -1.41
N ALA A 43 -11.77 20.77 -2.10
CA ALA A 43 -11.79 20.62 -3.55
C ALA A 43 -12.77 19.55 -4.06
N ASN A 44 -13.48 18.86 -3.17
CA ASN A 44 -14.32 17.71 -3.48
C ASN A 44 -13.57 16.58 -4.24
N THR A 45 -12.27 16.41 -4.03
CA THR A 45 -11.41 15.40 -4.69
C THR A 45 -10.80 14.41 -3.70
N ARG A 46 -11.62 13.88 -2.78
CA ARG A 46 -11.18 13.02 -1.67
C ARG A 46 -10.84 11.57 -2.03
N LEU A 47 -10.84 11.20 -3.31
CA LEU A 47 -10.45 9.89 -3.80
C LEU A 47 -9.12 9.97 -4.54
N VAL A 48 -8.10 9.30 -4.02
CA VAL A 48 -6.83 9.06 -4.72
C VAL A 48 -6.82 7.60 -5.15
N THR A 49 -6.62 7.34 -6.44
CA THR A 49 -6.70 5.98 -6.99
C THR A 49 -5.39 5.59 -7.64
N PHE A 50 -4.73 4.57 -7.08
CA PHE A 50 -3.59 3.90 -7.69
C PHE A 50 -4.05 2.58 -8.28
N ILE A 51 -3.66 2.29 -9.52
CA ILE A 51 -3.95 1.01 -10.18
C ILE A 51 -2.64 0.37 -10.62
N ALA A 52 -2.42 -0.86 -10.17
CA ALA A 52 -1.32 -1.67 -10.64
C ALA A 52 -1.45 -1.92 -12.15
N SER A 53 -0.34 -1.74 -12.89
CA SER A 53 -0.21 -2.16 -14.28
C SER A 53 -1.19 -1.51 -15.27
N ILE A 54 -1.34 -0.19 -15.19
CA ILE A 54 -1.95 0.65 -16.25
C ILE A 54 -0.93 1.64 -16.81
N ASP A 55 -1.16 2.10 -18.03
CA ASP A 55 -0.53 3.31 -18.56
C ASP A 55 -1.39 4.53 -18.23
N TYR A 56 -0.76 5.68 -18.02
CA TYR A 56 -1.49 6.95 -17.79
C TYR A 56 -2.23 7.39 -19.07
N ASP A 57 -3.44 7.93 -18.90
CA ASP A 57 -4.22 8.58 -19.96
C ASP A 57 -4.88 9.85 -19.40
N SER A 58 -4.66 10.97 -20.08
CA SER A 58 -5.24 12.26 -19.71
C SER A 58 -6.76 12.31 -19.78
N THR A 59 -7.42 11.33 -20.43
CA THR A 59 -8.87 11.18 -20.43
C THR A 59 -9.40 10.82 -19.04
N TYR A 60 -8.61 10.12 -18.23
CA TYR A 60 -8.96 9.71 -16.85
C TYR A 60 -7.84 10.12 -15.88
N PRO A 61 -7.61 11.42 -15.66
CA PRO A 61 -6.40 11.93 -15.02
C PRO A 61 -6.30 11.60 -13.52
N TYR A 62 -7.38 11.08 -12.93
CA TYR A 62 -7.47 10.61 -11.54
C TYR A 62 -7.13 9.10 -11.37
N LEU A 63 -6.96 8.35 -12.46
CA LEU A 63 -6.53 6.95 -12.44
C LEU A 63 -5.01 6.90 -12.58
N LEU A 64 -4.33 6.74 -11.44
CA LEU A 64 -2.89 6.87 -11.37
C LEU A 64 -2.21 5.52 -11.54
N PRO A 65 -1.25 5.37 -12.47
CA PRO A 65 -0.38 4.20 -12.48
C PRO A 65 0.36 4.09 -11.15
N GLU A 66 0.14 3.00 -10.43
CA GLU A 66 0.66 2.83 -9.07
C GLU A 66 2.18 3.04 -9.01
N PHE A 67 2.92 2.38 -9.90
CA PHE A 67 4.37 2.42 -9.90
C PHE A 67 5.00 3.70 -10.47
N THR A 68 4.19 4.72 -10.77
CA THR A 68 4.67 6.09 -10.96
C THR A 68 4.85 6.82 -9.62
N TYR A 69 4.17 6.39 -8.55
CA TYR A 69 4.14 7.09 -7.26
C TYR A 69 4.50 6.21 -6.07
N VAL A 70 4.28 4.90 -6.18
CA VAL A 70 4.41 3.92 -5.10
C VAL A 70 5.52 2.95 -5.46
N PHE A 71 6.38 2.65 -4.49
CA PHE A 71 7.25 1.48 -4.54
C PHE A 71 6.79 0.47 -3.50
N GLU A 72 7.07 -0.80 -3.72
CA GLU A 72 6.61 -1.86 -2.82
C GLU A 72 7.64 -2.95 -2.58
N THR A 73 7.45 -3.67 -1.46
CA THR A 73 8.19 -4.88 -1.13
C THR A 73 7.66 -6.10 -1.88
N TYR A 74 8.40 -7.20 -1.84
CA TYR A 74 7.96 -8.46 -2.42
C TYR A 74 6.60 -8.92 -1.87
N PHE A 75 5.78 -9.53 -2.72
CA PHE A 75 4.47 -10.10 -2.40
C PHE A 75 4.46 -11.61 -2.66
N GLY A 76 3.58 -12.36 -1.98
CA GLY A 76 3.48 -13.82 -2.13
C GLY A 76 4.63 -14.59 -1.46
N VAL A 77 4.99 -14.17 -0.25
CA VAL A 77 5.99 -14.90 0.55
C VAL A 77 5.41 -16.23 1.02
N LEU A 78 6.23 -17.29 1.01
CA LEU A 78 5.81 -18.65 1.43
C LEU A 78 6.35 -19.03 2.82
N SER A 79 7.02 -18.11 3.51
CA SER A 79 7.59 -18.31 4.83
C SER A 79 7.65 -16.98 5.59
N LEU A 80 7.56 -17.07 6.92
CA LEU A 80 7.50 -15.90 7.81
C LEU A 80 8.81 -15.11 7.88
N ASP A 81 9.95 -15.76 7.59
CA ASP A 81 11.27 -15.15 7.54
C ASP A 81 11.56 -14.42 6.21
N ALA A 82 10.69 -14.56 5.21
CA ALA A 82 10.88 -13.94 3.89
C ALA A 82 10.40 -12.48 3.81
N PHE A 83 9.66 -11.99 4.81
CA PHE A 83 9.30 -10.58 4.88
C PHE A 83 10.56 -9.72 5.02
N ASN A 84 10.68 -8.72 4.15
CA ASN A 84 11.82 -7.81 4.11
C ASN A 84 11.43 -6.44 3.54
N CYS A 85 12.38 -5.51 3.48
CA CYS A 85 12.14 -4.12 3.07
C CYS A 85 12.79 -3.77 1.73
N THR A 86 13.18 -4.79 0.96
CA THR A 86 13.77 -4.63 -0.37
C THR A 86 12.70 -4.22 -1.36
N LEU A 87 13.03 -3.24 -2.20
CA LEU A 87 12.17 -2.84 -3.31
C LEU A 87 12.04 -4.00 -4.31
N GLN A 88 10.79 -4.34 -4.65
CA GLN A 88 10.47 -5.30 -5.71
C GLN A 88 9.92 -4.59 -6.96
N ARG A 89 9.00 -3.63 -6.77
CA ARG A 89 8.42 -2.82 -7.84
C ARG A 89 8.45 -1.34 -7.47
N PRO A 90 8.62 -0.43 -8.46
CA PRO A 90 8.94 -0.71 -9.86
C PRO A 90 10.40 -1.14 -10.08
N THR A 91 10.64 -1.99 -11.07
CA THR A 91 12.00 -2.39 -11.49
C THR A 91 12.81 -1.27 -12.16
N SER A 92 12.20 -0.10 -12.38
CA SER A 92 12.89 1.09 -12.91
C SER A 92 13.62 1.90 -11.84
N VAL A 93 13.60 1.46 -10.58
CA VAL A 93 14.27 2.10 -9.46
C VAL A 93 15.19 1.08 -8.78
N ASP A 94 16.44 1.49 -8.52
CA ASP A 94 17.51 0.56 -8.12
C ASP A 94 17.37 0.02 -6.69
N SER A 95 16.75 0.77 -5.79
CA SER A 95 16.62 0.40 -4.37
C SER A 95 15.51 1.17 -3.67
N ALA A 96 15.07 0.67 -2.50
CA ALA A 96 14.10 1.37 -1.66
C ALA A 96 14.61 2.75 -1.23
N SER A 97 15.89 2.88 -0.88
CA SER A 97 16.49 4.17 -0.51
C SER A 97 16.49 5.16 -1.69
N ALA A 98 16.72 4.70 -2.92
CA ALA A 98 16.61 5.52 -4.12
C ALA A 98 15.16 5.93 -4.44
N ALA A 99 14.20 5.04 -4.17
CA ALA A 99 12.77 5.35 -4.30
C ALA A 99 12.36 6.44 -3.31
N VAL A 100 12.73 6.30 -2.03
CA VAL A 100 12.44 7.30 -0.98
C VAL A 100 13.08 8.65 -1.31
N SER A 101 14.35 8.68 -1.73
CA SER A 101 15.01 9.94 -2.12
C SER A 101 14.39 10.60 -3.35
N SER A 102 13.66 9.82 -4.17
CA SER A 102 12.90 10.28 -5.33
C SER A 102 11.42 10.55 -5.02
N ASN A 103 11.03 10.58 -3.74
CA ASN A 103 9.67 10.85 -3.23
C ASN A 103 8.61 9.78 -3.52
N TYR A 104 9.00 8.53 -3.80
CA TYR A 104 8.02 7.45 -3.86
C TYR A 104 7.41 7.20 -2.47
N MET A 105 6.13 6.85 -2.44
CA MET A 105 5.45 6.34 -1.25
C MET A 105 5.75 4.85 -1.10
N GLY A 106 6.19 4.42 0.07
CA GLY A 106 6.48 3.00 0.33
C GLY A 106 5.23 2.22 0.71
N LEU A 107 5.00 1.10 0.03
CA LEU A 107 4.00 0.08 0.35
C LEU A 107 4.70 -1.18 0.87
N VAL A 108 4.28 -1.64 2.04
CA VAL A 108 4.72 -2.93 2.58
C VAL A 108 3.66 -3.97 2.27
N ASN A 109 4.03 -4.99 1.49
CA ASN A 109 3.25 -6.20 1.28
C ASN A 109 3.55 -7.15 2.46
N HIS A 110 2.62 -7.25 3.41
CA HIS A 110 2.73 -8.08 4.62
C HIS A 110 1.59 -9.09 4.72
N PHE A 111 1.58 -10.04 3.78
CA PHE A 111 0.71 -11.20 3.80
C PHE A 111 1.51 -12.42 3.35
N ALA A 112 1.28 -13.54 4.02
CA ALA A 112 1.96 -14.80 3.75
C ALA A 112 1.00 -15.78 3.09
N ASP A 113 1.55 -16.55 2.17
CA ASP A 113 0.86 -17.63 1.49
C ASP A 113 1.40 -18.99 1.95
N SER A 114 0.59 -20.03 1.76
CA SER A 114 0.92 -21.42 2.01
C SER A 114 0.82 -22.22 0.70
N ALA A 115 1.85 -23.00 0.42
CA ALA A 115 1.83 -23.94 -0.70
C ALA A 115 1.05 -25.21 -0.31
N GLN A 116 0.05 -25.52 -1.11
CA GLN A 116 -0.78 -26.72 -1.00
C GLN A 116 -0.35 -27.76 -2.03
N SER A 117 -0.99 -28.93 -2.00
CA SER A 117 -0.79 -29.96 -3.03
C SER A 117 -1.07 -29.41 -4.44
N PHE A 118 -0.41 -29.98 -5.44
CA PHE A 118 -0.55 -29.60 -6.86
C PHE A 118 -0.16 -28.14 -7.20
N GLY A 119 0.63 -27.48 -6.34
CA GLY A 119 1.13 -26.12 -6.60
C GLY A 119 0.08 -25.03 -6.41
N ILE A 120 -1.03 -25.36 -5.73
CA ILE A 120 -2.03 -24.37 -5.34
C ILE A 120 -1.44 -23.52 -4.21
N ILE A 121 -1.53 -22.20 -4.35
CA ILE A 121 -1.09 -21.23 -3.33
C ILE A 121 -2.33 -20.55 -2.77
N VAL A 122 -2.45 -20.51 -1.44
CA VAL A 122 -3.56 -19.88 -0.71
C VAL A 122 -3.04 -19.08 0.47
N PRO A 123 -3.76 -18.07 0.97
CA PRO A 123 -3.38 -17.34 2.17
C PRO A 123 -3.07 -18.28 3.34
N ASP A 124 -1.98 -18.02 4.07
CA ASP A 124 -1.61 -18.76 5.28
C ASP A 124 -2.45 -18.31 6.48
N VAL A 125 -3.72 -18.73 6.48
CA VAL A 125 -4.66 -18.46 7.57
C VAL A 125 -4.18 -19.05 8.90
N GLY A 126 -3.33 -20.09 8.88
CA GLY A 126 -2.78 -20.70 10.10
C GLY A 126 -1.85 -19.76 10.86
N SER A 127 -1.13 -18.89 10.13
CA SER A 127 -0.18 -17.92 10.69
C SER A 127 -0.76 -16.52 10.87
N ILE A 128 -2.06 -16.31 10.59
CA ILE A 128 -2.65 -14.96 10.52
C ILE A 128 -2.52 -14.14 11.82
N ALA A 129 -2.57 -14.80 12.97
CA ALA A 129 -2.38 -14.14 14.26
C ALA A 129 -0.95 -13.62 14.44
N THR A 130 0.03 -14.32 13.85
CA THR A 130 1.43 -13.91 13.85
C THR A 130 1.65 -12.80 12.83
N THR A 131 1.23 -12.99 11.56
CA THR A 131 1.44 -11.99 10.51
C THR A 131 0.78 -10.67 10.87
N ASN A 132 -0.44 -10.67 11.40
CA ASN A 132 -1.12 -9.44 11.77
C ASN A 132 -0.74 -8.90 13.17
N SER A 133 0.26 -9.49 13.82
CA SER A 133 0.72 -9.06 15.15
C SER A 133 1.48 -7.73 15.08
N PRO A 134 1.23 -6.80 16.02
CA PRO A 134 2.00 -5.56 16.15
C PRO A 134 3.34 -5.74 16.89
N ASP A 135 3.68 -6.96 17.29
CA ASP A 135 4.96 -7.24 17.94
C ASP A 135 6.15 -6.88 17.02
N ALA A 136 7.13 -6.16 17.57
CA ALA A 136 8.27 -5.64 16.83
C ALA A 136 9.52 -6.54 16.87
N ASN A 137 9.45 -7.66 17.58
CA ASN A 137 10.58 -8.58 17.80
C ASN A 137 10.21 -10.04 17.44
N THR A 138 9.04 -10.28 16.88
CA THR A 138 8.56 -11.61 16.50
C THR A 138 8.75 -11.82 14.99
N GLU A 139 9.40 -12.92 14.61
CA GLU A 139 9.52 -13.30 13.20
C GLU A 139 8.14 -13.42 12.54
N GLY A 140 8.02 -12.92 11.31
CA GLY A 140 6.76 -12.93 10.59
C GLY A 140 5.75 -11.87 11.01
N ALA A 141 5.95 -11.16 12.12
CA ALA A 141 4.99 -10.16 12.60
C ALA A 141 5.06 -8.85 11.81
N LEU A 142 3.90 -8.23 11.59
CA LEU A 142 3.77 -6.95 10.93
C LEU A 142 4.57 -5.85 11.63
N GLY A 143 4.54 -5.82 12.98
CA GLY A 143 5.31 -4.85 13.76
C GLY A 143 6.81 -4.93 13.49
N THR A 144 7.34 -6.15 13.36
CA THR A 144 8.77 -6.41 13.07
C THR A 144 9.15 -5.85 11.70
N GLN A 145 8.42 -6.20 10.63
CA GLN A 145 8.72 -5.68 9.29
C GLN A 145 8.51 -4.16 9.22
N ALA A 146 7.49 -3.63 9.88
CA ALA A 146 7.20 -2.19 9.90
C ALA A 146 8.34 -1.37 10.52
N GLU A 147 8.85 -1.78 11.69
CA GLU A 147 9.99 -1.09 12.33
C GLU A 147 11.29 -1.29 11.56
N GLN A 148 11.50 -2.47 10.97
CA GLN A 148 12.63 -2.72 10.06
C GLN A 148 12.58 -1.75 8.87
N CYS A 149 11.46 -1.67 8.16
CA CYS A 149 11.34 -0.83 6.95
C CYS A 149 11.44 0.65 7.30
N LYS A 150 10.83 1.08 8.41
CA LYS A 150 10.99 2.45 8.91
C LYS A 150 12.45 2.82 9.16
N LYS A 151 13.25 1.89 9.71
CA LYS A 151 14.68 2.09 9.96
C LYS A 151 15.48 2.11 8.65
N GLU A 152 15.25 1.16 7.75
CA GLU A 152 16.00 1.02 6.49
C GLU A 152 15.68 2.14 5.49
N TRP A 153 14.41 2.54 5.41
CA TRP A 153 13.95 3.58 4.50
C TRP A 153 14.15 4.99 5.06
N GLY A 154 14.37 5.11 6.38
CA GLY A 154 14.45 6.39 7.08
C GLY A 154 13.11 7.13 7.21
N VAL A 155 12.04 6.56 6.67
CA VAL A 155 10.66 7.04 6.72
C VAL A 155 9.74 5.85 6.95
N LYS A 156 8.61 6.06 7.63
CA LYS A 156 7.59 5.01 7.80
C LYS A 156 6.93 4.67 6.45
N PRO A 157 6.46 3.42 6.27
CA PRO A 157 5.60 3.06 5.15
C PRO A 157 4.39 3.99 5.04
N THR A 158 3.98 4.30 3.81
CA THR A 158 2.73 5.02 3.53
C THR A 158 1.56 4.07 3.49
N PHE A 159 1.75 2.89 2.91
CA PHE A 159 0.75 1.84 2.80
C PHE A 159 1.27 0.55 3.44
N ILE A 160 0.36 -0.20 4.05
CA ILE A 160 0.60 -1.55 4.56
C ILE A 160 -0.56 -2.40 4.06
N LEU A 161 -0.24 -3.46 3.32
CA LEU A 161 -1.20 -4.41 2.81
C LEU A 161 -1.08 -5.71 3.62
N VAL A 162 -2.21 -6.18 4.17
CA VAL A 162 -2.30 -7.40 4.98
C VAL A 162 -3.49 -8.24 4.53
N ASP A 163 -3.44 -9.54 4.82
CA ASP A 163 -4.63 -10.39 4.76
C ASP A 163 -5.49 -10.17 6.01
N PHE A 164 -6.82 -10.20 5.85
CA PHE A 164 -7.79 -10.15 6.95
C PHE A 164 -7.47 -9.08 8.00
N PHE A 165 -7.44 -7.79 7.61
CA PHE A 165 -7.05 -6.69 8.52
C PHE A 165 -7.78 -6.68 9.88
N ASN A 166 -8.97 -7.28 9.94
CA ASN A 166 -9.81 -7.41 11.14
C ASN A 166 -9.42 -8.60 12.06
N VAL A 167 -8.48 -9.44 11.64
CA VAL A 167 -7.96 -10.58 12.41
C VAL A 167 -6.56 -10.23 12.90
N GLY A 168 -6.39 -10.12 14.22
CA GLY A 168 -5.16 -9.59 14.84
C GLY A 168 -5.14 -8.05 14.94
N PRO A 169 -4.24 -7.45 15.75
CA PRO A 169 -4.19 -6.01 15.93
C PRO A 169 -3.36 -5.30 14.83
N SER A 170 -3.62 -5.60 13.54
CA SER A 170 -2.83 -5.03 12.42
C SER A 170 -2.82 -3.48 12.41
N ILE A 171 -3.95 -2.89 12.81
CA ILE A 171 -4.12 -1.44 12.94
C ILE A 171 -3.25 -0.84 14.05
N GLU A 172 -2.92 -1.60 15.10
CA GLU A 172 -2.03 -1.11 16.17
C GLU A 172 -0.61 -0.84 15.65
N THR A 173 -0.13 -1.60 14.66
CA THR A 173 1.15 -1.29 13.99
C THR A 173 1.08 0.07 13.31
N ALA A 174 0.00 0.34 12.57
CA ALA A 174 -0.20 1.63 11.93
C ALA A 174 -0.30 2.77 12.96
N ASP A 175 -0.99 2.55 14.08
CA ASP A 175 -1.07 3.54 15.16
C ASP A 175 0.28 3.83 15.80
N SER A 176 1.08 2.79 16.04
CA SER A 176 2.43 2.90 16.58
C SER A 176 3.34 3.73 15.66
N LEU A 177 3.35 3.42 14.36
CA LEU A 177 4.08 4.19 13.34
C LEU A 177 3.63 5.66 13.26
N ASN A 178 2.37 5.93 13.59
CA ASN A 178 1.80 7.28 13.58
C ASN A 178 1.85 7.99 14.93
N GLY A 179 2.32 7.34 16.00
CA GLY A 179 2.40 7.92 17.34
C GLY A 179 1.03 8.19 17.97
N VAL A 180 0.00 7.40 17.59
CA VAL A 180 -1.38 7.56 18.07
C VAL A 180 -1.91 6.32 18.80
N LEU A 181 -1.02 5.38 19.13
CA LEU A 181 -1.39 4.15 19.85
C LEU A 181 -2.11 4.49 21.17
N GLY A 182 -3.29 3.91 21.35
CA GLY A 182 -4.14 4.14 22.52
C GLY A 182 -4.79 5.53 22.59
N ALA A 183 -4.49 6.45 21.66
CA ALA A 183 -5.06 7.79 21.60
C ALA A 183 -6.30 7.90 20.69
N THR A 184 -6.56 6.88 19.87
CA THR A 184 -7.71 6.86 18.96
C THR A 184 -8.97 6.38 19.68
N THR A 185 -10.05 7.16 19.61
CA THR A 185 -11.38 6.78 20.09
C THR A 185 -12.34 6.66 18.90
N GLY A 186 -13.44 5.92 19.06
CA GLY A 186 -14.50 5.83 18.04
C GLY A 186 -14.30 4.79 16.94
N ARG A 187 -13.20 4.01 16.95
CA ARG A 187 -13.10 2.81 16.12
C ARG A 187 -14.03 1.73 16.69
N THR A 188 -15.15 1.48 16.04
CA THR A 188 -15.96 0.29 16.31
C THR A 188 -15.17 -0.93 15.87
N LYS A 189 -15.14 -1.99 16.69
CA LYS A 189 -14.56 -3.28 16.30
C LYS A 189 -15.18 -3.70 14.97
N CYS A 190 -14.37 -3.83 13.92
CA CYS A 190 -14.77 -4.40 12.64
C CYS A 190 -14.84 -5.92 12.75
#